data_AF-A0AAW9DII7-F1
#
_entry.id   AF-A0AAW9DII7-F1
#
_cell.length_a   1.000
_cell.length_b   1.000
_cell.length_c   1.000
_cell.angle_alpha   90.00
_cell.angle_beta   90.00
_cell.angle_gamma   90.00
#
_symmetry.space_group_name_H-M   'P 1'
#
loop_
_entity.id
_entity.type
_entity.pdbx_description
1 polymer ?
#
loop_
_entity_poly.entity_id
_entity_poly.type
_entity_poly.pdbx_seq_one_letter_code
_entity_poly.pdbx_strand_id
1 'polypeptide(L)' 'AWILRHPAKIQTIVGSMNPDRLTKIAQASQITLTRPEWYDIYRSAGNILP' A
#
# COMPACT_ATOMS: atom_id res chain seq x y z
N ALA A 1 0.16 -2.57 1.37
CA ALA A 1 0.43 -3.01 -0.02
C ALA A 1 0.16 -1.89 -1.02
N TRP A 2 -0.96 -1.18 -0.92
CA TRP A 2 -1.36 -0.10 -1.83
C TRP A 2 -0.26 0.92 -2.15
N ILE A 3 0.30 1.60 -1.14
CA ILE A 3 1.36 2.61 -1.35
C ILE A 3 2.63 2.04 -2.01
N LEU A 4 3.01 0.79 -1.68
CA LEU A 4 4.21 0.11 -2.22
C LEU A 4 4.06 -0.25 -3.70
N ARG A 5 2.82 -0.31 -4.22
CA ARG A 5 2.51 -0.61 -5.63
C ARG A 5 2.24 0.65 -6.46
N HIS A 6 2.49 1.83 -5.89
CA HIS A 6 2.37 3.07 -6.62
C HIS A 6 3.32 3.08 -7.85
N PRO A 7 2.89 3.57 -9.03
CA PRO A 7 3.70 3.56 -10.26
C PRO A 7 5.07 4.23 -10.13
N ALA A 8 5.16 5.27 -9.29
CA ALA A 8 6.41 5.99 -9.02
C ALA A 8 7.42 5.24 -8.13
N LYS A 9 7.14 3.98 -7.74
CA LYS A 9 8.04 3.13 -6.92
C LYS A 9 8.47 3.80 -5.60
N ILE A 10 7.48 4.25 -4.83
CA ILE A 10 7.70 4.96 -3.57
C ILE A 10 8.33 4.03 -2.52
N GLN A 11 9.44 4.45 -1.91
CA GLN A 11 9.99 3.81 -0.72
C GLN A 11 9.21 4.27 0.52
N THR A 12 8.46 3.36 1.13
CA THR A 12 7.72 3.67 2.36
C THR A 12 8.62 3.55 3.58
N ILE A 13 8.53 4.52 4.50
CA ILE A 13 9.22 4.52 5.80
C ILE A 13 8.19 4.20 6.89
N VAL A 14 8.54 3.30 7.81
CA VAL A 14 7.65 2.85 8.89
C VAL A 14 8.11 3.42 10.23
N GLY A 15 7.26 4.20 10.89
CA GLY A 15 7.56 4.87 12.17
C GLY A 15 7.12 4.11 13.43
N SER A 16 6.95 2.78 13.37
CA SER A 16 6.49 1.99 14.53
C SER A 16 7.66 1.46 15.35
N MET A 17 7.59 1.60 16.68
CA MET A 17 8.53 0.95 17.61
C MET A 17 8.04 -0.42 18.10
N ASN A 18 6.78 -0.78 17.84
CA ASN A 18 6.23 -2.09 18.21
C ASN A 18 6.69 -3.16 17.19
N PRO A 19 7.42 -4.22 17.62
CA PRO A 19 7.93 -5.27 16.73
C PRO A 19 6.85 -6.06 15.99
N ASP A 20 5.73 -6.39 16.64
CA ASP A 20 4.65 -7.13 16.01
C ASP A 20 4.00 -6.32 14.89
N ARG A 21 3.87 -5.00 15.08
CA ARG A 21 3.40 -4.09 14.03
C ARG A 21 4.39 -4.03 12.88
N LEU A 22 5.70 -4.01 13.15
CA LEU A 22 6.73 -4.01 12.10
C LEU A 22 6.62 -5.27 11.24
N THR A 23 6.52 -6.45 11.85
CA THR A 23 6.35 -7.73 11.13
C THR A 23 5.10 -7.71 10.25
N LYS A 24 3.96 -7.26 10.78
CA LYS A 24 2.70 -7.16 10.02
C LYS A 24 2.81 -6.18 8.86
N ILE A 25 3.48 -5.04 9.04
CA ILE A 25 3.68 -4.06 7.96
C ILE A 25 4.63 -4.62 6.90
N ALA A 26 5.68 -5.33 7.29
CA ALA A 26 6.64 -5.94 6.35
C ALA A 26 5.97 -6.96 5.41
N GLN A 27 4.97 -7.71 5.88
CA GLN A 27 4.18 -8.63 5.06
C GLN A 27 3.49 -7.95 3.88
N ALA A 28 3.22 -6.64 3.96
CA ALA A 28 2.64 -5.88 2.86
C ALA A 28 3.50 -5.87 1.58
N SER A 29 4.80 -6.15 1.69
CA SER A 29 5.73 -6.26 0.54
C SER A 29 5.45 -7.49 -0.33
N GLN A 30 4.89 -8.55 0.26
CA GLN A 30 4.59 -9.82 -0.43
C GLN A 30 3.27 -9.75 -1.22
N ILE A 31 2.45 -8.74 -0.94
CA ILE A 31 1.17 -8.55 -1.61
C ILE A 31 1.42 -7.81 -2.93
N THR A 32 0.95 -8.39 -4.03
CA THR A 32 0.95 -7.76 -5.35
C THR A 32 -0.48 -7.40 -5.71
N LEU A 33 -0.76 -6.10 -5.80
CA LEU A 33 -2.03 -5.61 -6.31
C LEU A 33 -1.92 -5.43 -7.82
N THR A 34 -2.93 -5.88 -8.54
CA THR A 34 -3.14 -5.53 -9.93
C THR A 34 -3.51 -4.04 -10.06
N ARG A 35 -3.37 -3.48 -11.27
CA ARG A 35 -3.75 -2.08 -11.51
C ARG A 35 -5.23 -1.82 -11.19
N PRO A 36 -6.21 -2.66 -11.60
CA PRO A 36 -7.60 -2.47 -11.23
C PRO A 36 -7.82 -2.43 -9.72
N GLU A 37 -7.29 -3.41 -8.97
CA GLU A 37 -7.43 -3.47 -7.50
C GLU A 37 -6.83 -2.23 -6.82
N TRP A 38 -5.70 -1.74 -7.35
CA TRP A 38 -5.07 -0.52 -6.84
C TRP A 38 -5.99 0.70 -7.00
N TYR A 39 -6.62 0.83 -8.16
CA TYR A 39 -7.57 1.89 -8.46
C TYR A 39 -8.91 1.72 -7.73
N ASP A 40 -9.33 0.50 -7.43
CA ASP A 40 -10.53 0.24 -6.64
C ASP A 40 -10.36 0.72 -5.20
N ILE A 41 -9.19 0.48 -4.59
CA ILE A 41 -8.85 1.05 -3.27
C ILE A 41 -8.79 2.57 -3.33
N TYR A 42 -8.24 3.14 -4.41
CA TYR A 42 -8.20 4.59 -4.58
C TYR A 42 -9.61 5.21 -4.69
N ARG A 43 -10.51 4.56 -5.43
CA ARG A 43 -11.92 4.98 -5.59
C ARG A 43 -12.73 4.78 -4.32
N SER A 44 -12.51 3.70 -3.57
CA SER A 44 -13.24 3.45 -2.31
C SER A 44 -12.95 4.49 -1.24
N ALA A 45 -11.81 5.19 -1.33
CA ALA A 45 -11.48 6.36 -0.51
C ALA A 45 -12.22 7.65 -0.95
N GLY A 46 -13.12 7.59 -1.93
CA GLY A 46 -13.92 8.73 -2.41
C GLY A 46 -13.26 9.54 -3.53
N ASN A 47 -12.13 9.10 -4.06
CA ASN A 47 -11.46 9.78 -5.17
C ASN A 47 -12.11 9.43 -6.50
N ILE A 48 -12.32 10.45 -7.33
CA ILE A 48 -12.84 10.29 -8.69
C ILE A 48 -11.63 10.14 -9.62
N LEU A 49 -11.62 9.06 -10.41
CA LEU A 49 -10.65 8.91 -11.48
C LEU A 49 -11.06 9.82 -12.64
N PRO A 50 -10.12 10.60 -13.21
CA PRO A 50 -10.39 11.42 -14.40
C PRO A 50 -10.67 10.57 -15.64
#